data_AF-A0A0M5LS56-F1
#
_entry.id   AF-A0A0M5LS56-F1
#
_cell.length_a   1.000
_cell.length_b   1.000
_cell.length_c   1.000
_cell.angle_alpha   90.00
_cell.angle_beta   90.00
_cell.angle_gamma   90.00
#
_symmetry.space_group_name_H-M   'P 1'
#
loop_
_entity.id
_entity.type
_entity.pdbx_description
1 polymer ?
#
loop_
_entity_poly.entity_id
_entity_poly.type
_entity_poly.pdbx_seq_one_letter_code
_entity_poly.pdbx_strand_id
1 'polypeptide(L)'
;MGLLVRRHRDSAGPWVFPSIAGTLRDPGNTRKQLRDAVAGSEWTGLHPHVFRHLVATRLDAAVLSAREIADYLGHEKVSMTQDVYMSRKSRGTNAAALGAFRPNHNVG
;
A
#
# COMPACT_ATOMS: atom_id res chain seq x y z
N MET A 1 3.84 8.80 16.18
CA MET A 1 5.05 8.39 15.43
C MET A 1 6.01 7.65 16.37
N GLY A 2 5.91 6.32 16.48
CA GLY A 2 6.75 5.59 17.46
C GLY A 2 6.84 4.08 17.27
N LEU A 3 5.89 3.46 16.56
CA LEU A 3 5.86 2.02 16.33
C LEU A 3 7.12 1.50 15.63
N LEU A 4 7.54 2.13 14.52
CA LEU A 4 8.70 1.67 13.75
C LEU A 4 10.01 1.86 14.52
N VAL A 5 10.14 2.97 15.26
CA VAL A 5 11.31 3.25 16.11
C VAL A 5 11.40 2.23 17.25
N ARG A 6 10.28 1.97 17.94
CA ARG A 6 10.21 0.94 18.99
C ARG A 6 10.59 -0.42 18.41
N ARG A 7 9.98 -0.80 17.30
CA ARG A 7 10.24 -2.09 16.65
C ARG A 7 11.70 -2.26 16.21
N HIS A 8 12.33 -1.19 15.74
CA HIS A 8 13.76 -1.23 15.40
C HIS A 8 14.64 -1.39 16.64
N ARG A 9 14.34 -0.67 17.73
CA ARG A 9 15.06 -0.81 19.01
C ARG A 9 14.92 -2.20 19.61
N ASP A 10 13.74 -2.81 19.48
CA ASP A 10 13.46 -4.15 19.98
C ASP A 10 13.97 -5.26 19.03
N SER A 11 14.51 -4.89 17.86
CA SER A 11 15.04 -5.84 16.89
C SER A 11 16.46 -6.26 17.28
N ALA A 12 16.72 -7.57 17.27
CA ALA A 12 18.05 -8.12 17.51
C ALA A 12 19.02 -7.95 16.31
N GLY A 13 18.65 -7.18 15.29
CA GLY A 13 19.43 -6.98 14.09
C GLY A 13 19.05 -5.71 13.34
N PRO A 14 19.63 -5.47 12.15
CA PRO A 14 19.45 -4.20 11.43
C PRO A 14 18.04 -4.01 10.84
N TRP A 15 17.22 -5.05 10.83
CA TRP A 15 15.92 -5.05 10.16
C TRP A 15 14.81 -4.57 11.10
N VAL A 16 13.95 -3.66 10.63
CA VAL A 16 12.76 -3.23 11.38
C VAL A 16 11.70 -4.35 11.43
N PHE A 17 11.59 -5.14 10.36
CA PHE A 17 10.66 -6.27 10.26
C PHE A 17 11.42 -7.57 10.00
N PRO A 18 12.15 -8.11 10.98
CA PRO A 18 12.90 -9.35 10.78
C PRO A 18 11.95 -10.55 10.62
N SER A 19 12.48 -11.63 10.04
CA SER A 19 11.92 -12.97 10.14
C SER A 19 12.05 -13.49 11.57
N ILE A 20 11.45 -14.65 11.89
CA ILE A 20 11.60 -15.29 13.20
C ILE A 20 13.09 -15.63 13.46
N ALA A 21 13.85 -15.94 12.42
CA ALA A 21 15.28 -16.21 12.50
C ALA A 21 16.16 -14.93 12.54
N GLY A 22 15.56 -13.73 12.62
CA GLY A 22 16.30 -12.46 12.66
C GLY A 22 16.80 -11.95 11.31
N THR A 23 16.49 -12.65 10.21
CA THR A 23 16.95 -12.32 8.85
C THR A 23 15.96 -11.42 8.10
N LEU A 24 16.36 -10.92 6.92
CA LEU A 24 15.45 -10.24 6.01
C LEU A 24 14.31 -11.19 5.62
N ARG A 25 13.07 -10.69 5.64
CA ARG A 25 11.90 -11.48 5.29
C ARG A 25 11.89 -11.81 3.79
N ASP A 26 11.63 -13.07 3.49
CA ASP A 26 11.35 -13.50 2.13
C ASP A 26 10.03 -12.87 1.63
N PRO A 27 9.99 -12.30 0.41
CA PRO A 27 8.76 -11.72 -0.14
C PRO A 27 7.62 -12.72 -0.33
N GLY A 28 7.89 -13.98 -0.67
CA GLY A 28 6.86 -15.01 -0.85
C GLY A 28 6.16 -15.35 0.46
N ASN A 29 6.94 -15.62 1.51
CA ASN A 29 6.47 -15.87 2.87
C ASN A 29 5.74 -14.65 3.44
N THR A 30 6.23 -13.44 3.16
CA THR A 30 5.56 -12.20 3.58
C THR A 30 4.18 -12.05 2.93
N ARG A 31 4.07 -12.37 1.63
CA ARG A 31 2.76 -12.36 0.94
C ARG A 31 1.82 -13.43 1.50
N LYS A 32 2.33 -14.61 1.86
CA LYS A 32 1.52 -15.65 2.52
C LYS A 32 0.99 -15.15 3.86
N GLN A 33 1.86 -14.62 4.72
CA GLN A 33 1.46 -14.05 6.01
C GLN A 33 0.42 -12.94 5.86
N LEU A 34 0.55 -12.09 4.84
CA LEU A 34 -0.46 -11.07 4.55
C LEU A 34 -1.81 -11.70 4.21
N ARG A 35 -1.84 -12.72 3.34
CA ARG A 35 -3.08 -13.43 3.00
C ARG A 35 -3.73 -14.06 4.23
N ASP A 36 -2.93 -14.68 5.08
CA ASP A 36 -3.40 -15.31 6.30
C ASP A 36 -3.98 -14.26 7.27
N ALA A 37 -3.34 -13.09 7.38
CA ALA A 37 -3.80 -12.00 8.25
C ALA A 37 -5.11 -11.34 7.80
N VAL A 38 -5.40 -11.35 6.50
CA VAL A 38 -6.65 -10.79 5.95
C VAL A 38 -7.74 -11.84 5.70
N ALA A 39 -7.43 -13.12 5.91
CA ALA A 39 -8.36 -14.20 5.69
C ALA A 39 -9.63 -14.03 6.53
N GLY A 40 -10.80 -14.22 5.92
CA GLY A 40 -12.10 -14.08 6.58
C GLY A 40 -12.53 -12.63 6.84
N SER A 41 -11.69 -11.65 6.48
CA SER A 41 -12.12 -10.27 6.39
C SER A 41 -12.58 -9.94 4.97
N GLU A 42 -13.22 -8.80 4.82
CA GLU A 42 -13.53 -8.18 3.54
C GLU A 42 -12.28 -7.97 2.66
N TRP A 43 -11.07 -8.00 3.23
CA TRP A 43 -9.79 -7.87 2.54
C TRP A 43 -9.25 -9.16 1.93
N THR A 44 -10.02 -10.23 1.97
CA THR A 44 -9.61 -11.52 1.41
C THR A 44 -9.20 -11.34 -0.06
N GLY A 45 -8.00 -11.82 -0.41
CA GLY A 45 -7.41 -11.64 -1.74
C GLY A 45 -6.52 -10.40 -1.91
N LEU A 46 -6.30 -9.60 -0.85
CA LEU A 46 -5.42 -8.43 -0.91
C LEU A 46 -4.00 -8.80 -1.37
N HIS A 47 -3.53 -8.09 -2.39
CA HIS A 47 -2.15 -8.17 -2.88
C HIS A 47 -1.43 -6.83 -2.69
N PRO A 48 -0.14 -6.79 -2.27
CA PRO A 48 0.57 -5.54 -1.99
C PRO A 48 0.57 -4.54 -3.15
N HIS A 49 0.67 -5.03 -4.39
CA HIS A 49 0.62 -4.18 -5.59
C HIS A 49 -0.73 -3.49 -5.76
N VAL A 50 -1.83 -4.22 -5.55
CA VAL A 50 -3.20 -3.67 -5.63
C VAL A 50 -3.43 -2.68 -4.49
N PHE A 51 -2.94 -3.00 -3.29
CA PHE A 51 -2.99 -2.10 -2.14
C PHE A 51 -2.25 -0.78 -2.42
N ARG A 52 -1.08 -0.84 -3.04
CA ARG A 52 -0.31 0.34 -3.44
C ARG A 52 -1.07 1.21 -4.45
N HIS A 53 -1.70 0.61 -5.45
CA HIS A 53 -2.56 1.34 -6.40
C HIS A 53 -3.74 2.02 -5.70
N LEU A 54 -4.37 1.32 -4.77
CA LEU A 54 -5.48 1.87 -4.00
C LEU A 54 -5.06 3.11 -3.19
N VAL A 55 -3.94 3.03 -2.46
CA VAL A 55 -3.41 4.18 -1.69
C VAL A 55 -3.24 5.40 -2.58
N ALA A 56 -2.64 5.18 -3.75
CA ALA A 56 -2.36 6.24 -4.69
C ALA A 56 -3.63 6.83 -5.33
N THR A 57 -4.64 6.02 -5.66
CA THR A 57 -5.97 6.51 -6.08
C THR A 57 -6.64 7.35 -5.00
N ARG A 58 -6.43 7.03 -3.72
CA ARG A 58 -6.99 7.83 -2.61
C ARG A 58 -6.25 9.14 -2.40
N LEU A 59 -4.94 9.16 -2.57
CA LEU A 59 -4.18 10.42 -2.52
C LEU A 59 -4.56 11.35 -3.68
N ASP A 60 -4.81 10.79 -4.87
CA ASP A 60 -5.35 11.53 -6.02
C ASP A 60 -6.74 12.12 -5.73
N ALA A 61 -7.61 11.31 -5.12
CA ALA A 61 -8.93 11.78 -4.66
C ALA A 61 -8.85 12.85 -3.55
N ALA A 62 -7.74 12.91 -2.81
CA ALA A 62 -7.46 13.94 -1.81
C ALA A 62 -6.83 15.22 -2.43
N VAL A 63 -6.84 15.32 -3.77
CA VAL A 63 -6.35 16.48 -4.53
C VAL A 63 -4.83 16.68 -4.41
N LEU A 64 -4.07 15.63 -4.09
CA LEU A 64 -2.62 15.67 -4.24
C LEU A 64 -2.25 15.61 -5.72
N SER A 65 -1.23 16.36 -6.10
CA SER A 65 -0.70 16.27 -7.47
C SER A 65 -0.09 14.90 -7.72
N ALA A 66 -0.10 14.46 -8.98
CA ALA A 66 0.54 13.21 -9.39
C ALA A 66 2.03 13.14 -8.98
N ARG A 67 2.70 14.30 -8.86
CA ARG A 67 4.07 14.41 -8.39
C ARG A 67 4.19 14.09 -6.90
N GLU A 68 3.38 14.72 -6.05
CA GLU A 68 3.38 14.46 -4.61
C GLU A 68 3.03 13.01 -4.30
N ILE A 69 2.12 12.42 -5.07
CA ILE A 69 1.77 11.00 -4.97
C ILE A 69 2.95 10.12 -5.37
N ALA A 70 3.62 10.43 -6.48
CA ALA A 70 4.80 9.69 -6.93
C ALA A 70 5.95 9.77 -5.91
N ASP A 71 6.17 10.95 -5.33
CA ASP A 71 7.18 11.19 -4.29
C ASP A 71 6.84 10.41 -3.02
N TYR A 72 5.58 10.44 -2.56
CA TYR A 72 5.12 9.67 -1.39
C TYR A 72 5.29 8.17 -1.57
N LEU A 73 5.02 7.67 -2.78
CA LEU A 73 5.14 6.25 -3.09
C LEU A 73 6.59 5.83 -3.36
N GLY A 74 7.51 6.77 -3.56
CA GLY A 74 8.92 6.50 -3.84
C GLY A 74 9.17 5.95 -5.25
N HIS A 75 8.56 6.54 -6.28
CA HIS A 75 8.87 6.19 -7.66
C HIS A 75 10.20 6.81 -8.11
N GLU A 76 11.21 5.98 -8.43
CA GLU A 76 12.45 6.42 -9.09
C GLU A 76 12.22 6.79 -10.58
N LYS A 77 11.07 6.40 -11.16
CA LYS A 77 10.60 6.83 -12.48
C LYS A 77 9.13 7.24 -12.44
N VAL A 78 8.90 8.52 -12.77
CA VAL A 78 7.60 9.21 -12.82
C VAL A 78 6.61 8.59 -13.83
N SER A 79 7.08 7.86 -14.84
CA SER A 79 6.23 7.44 -15.98
C SER A 79 5.18 6.37 -15.62
N MET A 80 5.40 5.53 -14.60
CA MET A 80 4.39 4.54 -14.18
C MET A 80 3.19 5.18 -13.47
N THR A 81 3.41 6.29 -12.77
CA THR A 81 2.35 7.06 -12.13
C THR A 81 1.61 7.94 -13.14
N GLN A 82 2.19 8.26 -14.29
CA GLN A 82 1.50 9.01 -15.34
C GLN A 82 0.57 8.11 -16.18
N ASP A 83 1.06 6.97 -16.67
CA ASP A 83 0.30 6.11 -17.60
C ASP A 83 -0.95 5.50 -16.95
N VAL A 84 -0.88 5.14 -15.67
CA VAL A 84 -2.02 4.52 -14.95
C VAL A 84 -3.02 5.57 -14.42
N TYR A 85 -2.56 6.79 -14.05
CA TYR A 85 -3.43 7.79 -13.41
C TYR A 85 -4.09 8.74 -14.40
N MET A 86 -3.39 9.17 -15.46
CA MET A 86 -3.95 10.13 -16.42
C MET A 86 -5.04 9.52 -17.31
N SER A 87 -5.00 8.20 -17.55
CA SER A 87 -6.02 7.48 -18.31
C SER A 87 -7.41 7.53 -17.64
N ARG A 88 -7.49 7.69 -16.31
CA ARG A 88 -8.76 7.72 -15.56
C ARG A 88 -9.39 9.10 -15.40
N LYS A 89 -8.70 10.19 -15.75
CA LYS A 89 -9.26 11.55 -15.69
C LYS A 89 -10.47 11.78 -16.61
N SER A 90 -10.79 10.80 -17.47
CA SER A 90 -12.01 10.78 -18.29
C SER A 90 -13.28 10.30 -17.55
N ARG A 91 -13.22 9.76 -16.33
CA ARG A 91 -14.42 9.18 -15.67
C ARG A 91 -14.50 9.51 -14.17
N GLY A 92 -15.13 10.64 -13.86
CA GLY A 92 -16.11 10.79 -12.76
C GLY A 92 -15.66 10.63 -11.30
N THR A 93 -15.66 11.76 -10.60
CA THR A 93 -15.71 12.06 -9.16
C THR A 93 -16.33 11.00 -8.22
N ASN A 94 -15.75 10.78 -7.01
CA ASN A 94 -16.39 11.08 -5.71
C ASN A 94 -15.58 10.63 -4.46
N ALA A 95 -15.58 11.54 -3.49
CA ALA A 95 -14.87 11.53 -2.22
C ALA A 95 -15.53 10.66 -1.14
N ALA A 96 -14.72 9.98 -0.31
CA ALA A 96 -15.04 9.63 1.08
C ALA A 96 -13.78 9.15 1.83
N ALA A 97 -13.64 9.67 3.05
CA ALA A 97 -12.44 9.73 3.88
C ALA A 97 -11.90 8.39 4.42
N LEU A 98 -10.63 8.44 4.86
CA LEU A 98 -9.77 7.41 5.46
C LEU A 98 -10.33 6.68 6.71
N GLY A 99 -11.61 6.89 7.10
CA GLY A 99 -12.18 6.37 8.35
C GLY A 99 -13.25 5.28 8.23
N ALA A 100 -13.78 5.02 7.03
CA ALA A 100 -14.89 4.08 6.84
C ALA A 100 -14.56 3.09 5.72
N PHE A 101 -13.57 2.23 5.97
CA PHE A 101 -13.05 1.38 4.92
C PHE A 101 -13.63 -0.03 4.93
N ARG A 102 -14.21 -0.40 3.78
CA ARG A 102 -14.59 -1.75 3.41
C ARG A 102 -14.04 -2.11 2.01
N PRO A 103 -13.16 -3.09 1.85
CA PRO A 103 -12.81 -3.67 0.55
C PRO A 103 -14.00 -4.43 -0.04
N ASN A 104 -14.56 -3.86 -1.09
CA ASN A 104 -15.04 -4.60 -2.25
C ASN A 104 -15.41 -3.56 -3.28
N HIS A 105 -14.80 -3.62 -4.46
CA HIS A 105 -15.46 -3.43 -5.76
C HIS A 105 -14.46 -3.89 -6.83
N ASN A 106 -14.73 -5.08 -7.38
CA ASN A 106 -14.16 -5.53 -8.64
C ASN A 106 -14.34 -4.42 -9.68
N VAL A 107 -13.24 -3.91 -10.20
CA VAL A 107 -13.20 -3.23 -11.49
C VAL A 107 -12.48 -4.18 -12.44
N GLY A 108 -13.29 -4.87 -13.25
CA GLY A 108 -12.84 -5.38 -14.54
C GLY A 108 -12.57 -4.25 -15.52
#